data_AF-A0A7C6H7P3-F1
#
_entry.id   AF-A0A7C6H7P3-F1
#
_cell.length_a   1.000
_cell.length_b   1.000
_cell.length_c   1.000
_cell.angle_alpha   90.00
_cell.angle_beta   90.00
_cell.angle_gamma   90.00
#
_symmetry.space_group_name_H-M   'P 1'
#
loop_
_entity.id
_entity.type
_entity.pdbx_description
1 polymer ?
#
loop_
_entity_poly.entity_id
_entity_poly.type
_entity_poly.pdbx_seq_one_letter_code
_entity_poly.pdbx_strand_id
1 'polypeptide(L)'
;KQYAPLVNACKAPGEWQTYDIIYTAPRFRDDETYFTPPMITVIHNGVLVQNHVKLRGPTLYIGIPEYAVEKHGAAALVLQDHGNPVSFRNIWIREL
;
A
#
# COMPACT_ATOMS: atom_id res chain seq x y z
N LYS A 1 -4.32 -0.53 10.71
CA LYS A 1 -3.00 -1.19 10.44
C LYS A 1 -3.24 -2.67 10.14
N GLN A 2 -2.48 -3.30 9.24
CA GLN A 2 -2.76 -4.69 8.81
C GLN A 2 -1.56 -5.64 8.94
N TYR A 3 -0.38 -5.23 8.49
CA TYR A 3 0.84 -6.03 8.56
C TYR A 3 1.99 -5.18 9.12
N ALA A 4 2.80 -5.78 10.00
CA ALA A 4 4.11 -5.23 10.29
C ALA A 4 5.03 -5.48 9.08
N PRO A 5 5.99 -4.60 8.76
CA PRO A 5 7.00 -4.91 7.76
C PRO A 5 7.91 -6.05 8.25
N LEU A 6 8.44 -6.85 7.33
CA LEU A 6 9.35 -7.96 7.63
C LEU A 6 10.63 -7.49 8.34
N VAL A 7 11.10 -6.29 7.99
CA VAL A 7 12.29 -5.66 8.56
C VAL A 7 12.18 -4.14 8.43
N ASN A 8 12.81 -3.42 9.36
CA ASN A 8 13.03 -1.97 9.20
C ASN A 8 14.24 -1.74 8.29
N ALA A 9 14.01 -1.16 7.12
CA ALA A 9 15.05 -0.87 6.12
C ALA A 9 15.36 0.63 5.97
N CYS A 10 15.02 1.46 6.97
CA CYS A 10 15.24 2.90 6.91
C CYS A 10 16.73 3.26 6.89
N LYS A 11 17.08 4.22 6.02
CA LYS A 11 18.35 4.95 6.09
C LYS A 11 18.28 6.13 7.07
N ALA A 12 19.41 6.78 7.32
CA ALA A 12 19.49 7.95 8.19
C ALA A 12 18.62 9.14 7.71
N PRO A 13 18.24 10.07 8.59
CA PRO A 13 17.53 11.29 8.20
C PRO A 13 18.30 12.11 7.16
N GLY A 14 17.58 12.65 6.18
CA GLY A 14 18.17 13.40 5.05
C GLY A 14 18.63 12.53 3.88
N GLU A 15 18.75 11.21 4.08
CA GLU A 15 18.99 10.29 2.96
C GLU A 15 17.71 9.94 2.21
N TRP A 16 17.85 9.74 0.90
CA TRP A 16 16.74 9.33 0.06
C TRP A 16 16.36 7.87 0.30
N GLN A 17 15.10 7.67 0.62
CA GLN A 17 14.46 6.36 0.70
C GLN A 17 13.85 6.02 -0.67
N THR A 18 13.95 4.77 -1.10
CA THR A 18 13.33 4.30 -2.35
C THR A 18 12.29 3.24 -2.08
N TYR A 19 11.18 3.29 -2.82
CA TYR A 19 10.13 2.29 -2.80
C TYR A 19 9.91 1.74 -4.20
N ASP A 20 9.93 0.43 -4.33
CA ASP A 20 9.39 -0.30 -5.47
C ASP A 20 8.15 -1.05 -4.98
N ILE A 21 7.00 -0.75 -5.58
CA ILE A 21 5.71 -1.26 -5.15
C ILE A 21 5.05 -2.00 -6.30
N ILE A 22 4.67 -3.25 -6.06
CA ILE A 22 3.93 -4.08 -7.01
C ILE A 22 2.56 -4.32 -6.38
N TYR A 23 1.51 -3.92 -7.10
CA TYR A 23 0.13 -3.99 -6.62
C TYR A 23 -0.74 -4.77 -7.60
N THR A 24 -1.54 -5.67 -7.07
CA THR A 24 -2.61 -6.36 -7.80
C THR A 24 -3.94 -5.88 -7.25
N ALA A 25 -4.74 -5.24 -8.12
CA ALA A 25 -6.05 -4.68 -7.75
C ALA A 25 -7.05 -5.77 -7.33
N PRO A 26 -7.98 -5.46 -6.40
CA PRO A 26 -9.05 -6.38 -6.06
C PRO A 26 -10.02 -6.55 -7.22
N ARG A 27 -10.75 -7.66 -7.18
CA ARG A 27 -12.00 -7.84 -7.94
C ARG A 27 -13.11 -8.05 -6.95
N PHE A 28 -14.27 -7.48 -7.24
CA PHE A 28 -15.44 -7.55 -6.38
C PHE A 28 -16.50 -8.46 -7.00
N ARG A 29 -17.28 -9.11 -6.14
CA ARG A 29 -18.54 -9.77 -6.51
C ARG A 29 -19.65 -8.74 -6.67
N ASP A 30 -20.84 -9.22 -7.03
CA ASP A 30 -22.04 -8.39 -7.09
C ASP A 30 -22.57 -8.02 -5.69
N ASP A 31 -22.31 -8.86 -4.69
CA ASP A 31 -22.60 -8.61 -3.27
C ASP A 31 -21.58 -7.68 -2.58
N GLU A 32 -20.78 -6.96 -3.38
CA GLU A 32 -19.75 -6.00 -2.94
C GLU A 32 -18.57 -6.61 -2.15
N THR A 33 -18.54 -7.93 -1.93
CA THR A 33 -17.41 -8.60 -1.27
C THR A 33 -16.24 -8.83 -2.24
N TYR A 34 -15.03 -9.01 -1.71
CA TYR A 34 -13.88 -9.36 -2.52
C TYR A 34 -14.05 -10.74 -3.21
N PHE A 35 -14.14 -10.75 -4.53
CA PHE A 35 -13.92 -11.95 -5.33
C PHE A 35 -12.45 -12.38 -5.26
N THR A 36 -11.54 -11.43 -5.53
CA THR A 36 -10.11 -11.55 -5.21
C THR A 36 -9.66 -10.32 -4.43
N PRO A 37 -9.06 -10.47 -3.24
CA PRO A 37 -8.58 -9.35 -2.45
C PRO A 37 -7.35 -8.69 -3.09
N PRO A 38 -7.02 -7.44 -2.74
CA PRO A 38 -5.81 -6.78 -3.22
C PRO A 38 -4.57 -7.48 -2.68
N MET A 39 -3.51 -7.52 -3.50
CA MET A 39 -2.21 -8.05 -3.08
C MET A 39 -1.14 -6.97 -3.27
N ILE A 40 -0.18 -6.89 -2.35
CA ILE A 40 0.91 -5.92 -2.44
C ILE A 40 2.27 -6.55 -2.10
N THR A 41 3.27 -6.21 -2.89
CA THR A 41 4.69 -6.43 -2.58
C THR A 41 5.36 -5.08 -2.48
N VAL A 42 6.17 -4.89 -1.44
CA VAL A 42 6.88 -3.64 -1.20
C VAL A 42 8.35 -3.94 -0.95
N ILE A 43 9.21 -3.30 -1.72
CA ILE A 43 10.65 -3.29 -1.56
C ILE A 43 11.03 -1.87 -1.13
N HIS A 44 11.68 -1.74 0.02
CA HIS A 44 12.15 -0.47 0.56
C HIS A 44 13.67 -0.48 0.59
N ASN A 45 14.32 0.46 -0.12
CA ASN A 45 15.78 0.52 -0.27
C ASN A 45 16.41 -0.80 -0.77
N GLY A 46 15.75 -1.51 -1.70
CA GLY A 46 16.21 -2.80 -2.21
C GLY A 46 15.94 -3.99 -1.28
N VAL A 47 15.32 -3.77 -0.12
CA VAL A 47 14.99 -4.82 0.86
C VAL A 47 13.50 -5.14 0.82
N LEU A 48 13.14 -6.42 0.69
CA LEU A 48 11.76 -6.88 0.70
C LEU A 48 11.13 -6.69 2.09
N VAL A 49 10.15 -5.80 2.21
CA VAL A 49 9.49 -5.46 3.49
C VAL A 49 8.03 -5.91 3.56
N GLN A 50 7.38 -6.12 2.42
CA GLN A 50 6.09 -6.82 2.32
C GLN A 50 6.18 -7.80 1.17
N ASN A 51 5.95 -9.09 1.44
CA ASN A 51 6.06 -10.15 0.44
C ASN A 51 4.68 -10.67 0.05
N HIS A 52 4.16 -10.22 -1.10
CA HIS A 52 2.88 -10.64 -1.67
C HIS A 52 1.75 -10.74 -0.63
N VAL A 53 1.60 -9.72 0.21
CA VAL A 53 0.65 -9.74 1.31
C VAL A 53 -0.75 -9.40 0.81
N LYS A 54 -1.75 -10.12 1.35
CA LYS A 54 -3.17 -9.93 1.07
C LYS A 54 -3.73 -8.80 1.92
N LEU A 55 -4.24 -7.74 1.31
CA LEU A 55 -4.93 -6.69 2.06
C LEU A 55 -6.33 -7.17 2.51
N ARG A 56 -6.67 -6.86 3.76
CA ARG A 56 -7.93 -7.22 4.42
C ARG A 56 -9.07 -6.22 4.15
N GLY A 57 -8.72 -5.05 3.62
CA GLY A 57 -9.60 -3.90 3.42
C GLY A 57 -8.80 -2.60 3.38
N PRO A 58 -9.44 -1.43 3.59
CA PRO A 58 -8.72 -0.17 3.69
C PRO A 58 -7.80 -0.10 4.92
N THR A 59 -6.84 0.81 4.87
CA THR A 59 -5.96 1.11 6.02
C THR A 59 -6.64 2.11 6.95
N LEU A 60 -7.13 1.63 8.09
CA LEU A 60 -7.80 2.45 9.09
C LEU A 60 -6.87 2.82 10.26
N TYR A 61 -7.07 4.02 10.83
CA TYR A 61 -6.51 4.42 12.12
C TYR A 61 -7.25 3.72 13.28
N ILE A 62 -8.59 3.73 13.24
CA ILE A 62 -9.48 3.06 14.20
C ILE A 62 -10.42 2.13 13.42
N GLY A 63 -10.64 0.92 13.92
CA GLY A 63 -11.59 -0.04 13.35
C GLY A 63 -10.95 -1.28 12.71
N ILE A 64 -11.81 -2.19 12.27
CA ILE A 64 -11.45 -3.46 11.64
C ILE A 64 -11.58 -3.30 10.11
N PRO A 65 -10.51 -3.49 9.32
CA PRO A 65 -10.52 -3.24 7.87
C PRO A 65 -11.66 -3.90 7.10
N GLU A 66 -12.00 -5.15 7.45
CA GLU A 66 -13.04 -5.94 6.78
C GLU A 66 -14.43 -5.30 6.85
N TYR A 67 -14.71 -4.47 7.87
CA TYR A 67 -16.00 -3.81 8.04
C TYR A 67 -16.11 -2.49 7.29
N ALA A 68 -15.05 -2.06 6.61
CA ALA A 68 -15.00 -0.82 5.85
C ALA A 68 -14.64 -1.05 4.37
N VAL A 69 -14.79 -2.29 3.89
CA VAL A 69 -14.57 -2.59 2.47
C VAL A 69 -15.71 -1.99 1.66
N GLU A 70 -15.37 -1.18 0.68
CA GLU A 70 -16.30 -0.62 -0.29
C GLU A 70 -15.86 -1.05 -1.70
N LYS A 71 -16.84 -1.41 -2.55
CA LYS A 71 -16.58 -1.76 -3.95
C LYS A 71 -16.05 -0.54 -4.69
N HIS A 72 -14.92 -0.69 -5.37
CA HIS A 72 -14.29 0.38 -6.12
C HIS A 72 -13.66 -0.12 -7.43
N GLY A 73 -13.35 0.83 -8.32
CA GLY A 73 -12.65 0.59 -9.58
C GLY A 73 -11.20 1.11 -9.53
N ALA A 74 -10.69 1.51 -10.70
CA ALA A 74 -9.42 2.22 -10.80
C ALA A 74 -9.48 3.56 -10.05
N ALA A 75 -8.38 3.91 -9.39
CA ALA A 75 -8.26 5.12 -8.60
C ALA A 75 -6.84 5.69 -8.72
N ALA A 76 -6.69 6.96 -8.37
CA ALA A 76 -5.41 7.65 -8.38
C ALA A 76 -4.49 7.17 -7.25
N LEU A 77 -3.18 7.34 -7.43
CA LEU A 77 -2.21 7.29 -6.33
C LEU A 77 -2.31 8.57 -5.50
N VAL A 78 -2.53 8.44 -4.19
CA VAL A 78 -2.61 9.57 -3.26
C VAL A 78 -1.38 9.59 -2.37
N LEU A 79 -0.72 10.74 -2.29
CA LEU A 79 0.36 11.01 -1.34
C LEU A 79 -0.23 11.71 -0.11
N GLN A 80 -0.03 11.13 1.07
CA GLN A 80 -0.60 11.65 2.31
C GLN A 80 0.22 12.84 2.82
N ASP A 81 -0.45 13.95 3.12
CA ASP A 81 0.05 14.98 4.03
C ASP A 81 -0.38 14.64 5.45
N HIS A 82 0.58 14.58 6.37
CA HIS A 82 0.35 14.32 7.79
C HIS A 82 0.97 15.42 8.66
N GLY A 83 1.05 16.65 8.14
CA GLY A 83 1.58 17.82 8.85
C GLY A 83 3.10 17.80 9.06
N ASN A 84 3.80 16.86 8.44
CA ASN A 84 5.25 16.72 8.52
C ASN A 84 5.83 16.94 7.11
N PRO A 85 6.71 17.95 6.92
CA PRO A 85 7.24 18.24 5.60
C PRO A 85 8.17 17.11 5.14
N VAL A 86 7.86 16.54 3.99
CA VAL A 86 8.68 15.54 3.30
C VAL A 86 8.76 15.92 1.82
N SER A 87 9.90 15.68 1.19
CA SER A 87 10.09 15.92 -0.25
C SER A 87 10.06 14.61 -1.02
N PHE A 88 9.45 14.63 -2.22
CA PHE A 88 9.36 13.49 -3.11
C PHE A 88 10.11 13.76 -4.42
N ARG A 89 10.63 12.71 -5.05
CA ARG A 89 11.21 12.77 -6.40
C ARG A 89 11.06 11.41 -7.09
N ASN A 90 11.23 11.40 -8.41
CA ASN A 90 11.28 10.17 -9.22
C ASN A 90 10.06 9.25 -9.03
N ILE A 91 8.86 9.82 -9.08
CA ILE A 91 7.60 9.06 -9.03
C ILE A 91 7.17 8.78 -10.46
N TRP A 92 7.02 7.50 -10.80
CA TRP A 92 6.48 7.04 -12.07
C TRP A 92 5.61 5.80 -11.81
N ILE A 93 4.73 5.49 -12.75
CA ILE A 93 3.83 4.33 -12.68
C ILE A 93 3.78 3.66 -14.04
N ARG A 94 3.59 2.35 -14.05
CA ARG A 94 3.39 1.52 -15.23
C ARG A 94 2.36 0.45 -14.88
N GLU A 95 1.37 0.27 -15.75
CA GLU A 95 0.37 -0.78 -15.63
C GLU A 95 0.99 -2.18 -15.85
N LEU A 96 0.36 -3.20 -15.26
CA LEU A 96 0.77 -4.61 -15.31
C LEU A 96 -0.32 -5.48 -15.93
#